data_AF-A0AAN8QE61-F1
#
_entry.id   AF-A0AAN8QE61-F1
#
_cell.length_a   1.000
_cell.length_b   1.000
_cell.length_c   1.000
_cell.angle_alpha   90.00
_cell.angle_beta   90.00
_cell.angle_gamma   90.00
#
_symmetry.space_group_name_H-M   'P 1'
#
loop_
_entity.id
_entity.type
_entity.pdbx_description
1 polymer ?
#
loop_
_entity_poly.entity_id
_entity_poly.type
_entity_poly.pdbx_seq_one_letter_code
_entity_poly.pdbx_strand_id
1 'polypeptide(L)'
;MGSEPGLMIANSLFSLSRARYNAQIIPILIVNNTNKTFRLKRGCVIGRVLPLYMAYVNSVSDTVRHTPIPTKRVLEDKFATLQVPDGERSNLLSVLKKNHDLFAGNDTELGHTDTVKMTIDTGEHPPIKQRPFPYPNE
;
A
#
# COMPACT_ATOMS: atom_id res chain seq x y z
N MET A 1 24.32 -9.15 -20.41
CA MET A 1 23.09 -8.59 -19.81
C MET A 1 23.43 -7.19 -19.33
N GLY A 2 22.97 -6.16 -20.05
CA GLY A 2 23.41 -4.79 -19.80
C GLY A 2 22.84 -4.26 -18.49
N SER A 3 23.70 -3.63 -17.66
CA SER A 3 23.27 -2.95 -16.44
C SER A 3 22.18 -1.95 -16.78
N GLU A 4 21.03 -2.06 -16.13
CA GLU A 4 19.95 -1.09 -16.30
C GLU A 4 20.52 0.34 -16.13
N PRO A 5 20.22 1.27 -17.05
CA PRO A 5 20.62 2.66 -16.85
C PRO A 5 20.02 3.11 -15.53
N GLY A 6 20.81 3.69 -14.62
CA GLY A 6 20.33 4.12 -13.29
C GLY A 6 19.35 5.31 -13.32
N LEU A 7 18.52 5.38 -14.36
CA LEU A 7 17.34 6.21 -14.48
C LEU A 7 16.13 5.39 -14.00
N MET A 8 15.38 5.97 -13.07
CA MET A 8 14.15 5.40 -12.53
C MET A 8 12.97 6.31 -12.86
N ILE A 9 11.85 5.73 -13.29
CA ILE A 9 10.58 6.45 -13.38
C ILE A 9 9.84 6.24 -12.06
N ALA A 10 9.44 7.33 -11.41
CA ALA A 10 8.63 7.23 -10.21
C ALA A 10 7.22 6.72 -10.55
N ASN A 11 6.69 5.82 -9.71
CA ASN A 11 5.31 5.34 -9.86
C ASN A 11 4.34 6.52 -9.94
N SER A 12 3.61 6.59 -11.05
CA SER A 12 2.70 7.69 -11.35
C SER A 12 1.37 7.11 -11.82
N LEU A 13 0.29 7.50 -11.14
CA LEU A 13 -1.08 7.14 -11.53
C LEU A 13 -1.78 8.39 -12.07
N PHE A 14 -2.39 8.28 -13.24
CA PHE A 14 -3.12 9.39 -13.87
C PHE A 14 -4.45 8.92 -14.44
N SER A 15 -5.46 9.77 -14.29
CA SER A 15 -6.78 9.57 -14.90
C SER A 15 -6.80 10.20 -16.28
N LEU A 16 -7.04 9.39 -17.31
CA LEU A 16 -7.20 9.87 -18.68
C LEU A 16 -8.66 10.26 -18.93
N SER A 17 -8.92 11.55 -19.15
CA SER A 17 -10.26 12.00 -19.53
C SER A 17 -10.45 11.85 -21.04
N ARG A 18 -11.49 11.12 -21.47
CA ARG A 18 -11.84 10.97 -22.90
C ARG A 18 -12.06 12.31 -23.61
N ALA A 19 -12.56 13.32 -22.89
CA ALA A 19 -12.83 14.65 -23.45
C ALA A 19 -11.56 15.49 -23.74
N ARG A 20 -10.39 15.09 -23.19
CA ARG A 20 -9.13 15.84 -23.31
C ARG A 20 -7.95 14.99 -23.76
N TYR A 21 -8.19 13.84 -24.38
CA TYR A 21 -7.14 12.89 -24.77
C TYR A 21 -5.97 13.54 -25.57
N ASN A 22 -6.28 14.49 -26.45
CA ASN A 22 -5.27 15.18 -27.28
C ASN A 22 -4.64 16.44 -26.62
N ALA A 23 -5.15 16.89 -25.48
CA ALA A 23 -4.70 18.10 -24.79
C ALA A 23 -4.17 17.83 -23.37
N GLN A 24 -4.20 16.58 -22.91
CA GLN A 24 -3.80 16.23 -21.55
C GLN A 24 -2.27 16.05 -21.48
N ILE A 25 -1.62 16.94 -20.74
CA ILE A 25 -0.20 16.83 -20.41
C ILE A 25 -0.07 15.86 -19.21
N ILE A 26 0.72 14.81 -19.37
CA ILE A 26 1.02 13.84 -18.31
C ILE A 26 2.43 14.14 -17.78
N PRO A 27 2.57 14.70 -16.57
CA PRO A 27 3.88 14.89 -15.97
C PRO A 27 4.49 13.54 -15.61
N ILE A 28 5.77 13.33 -15.93
CA ILE A 28 6.53 12.12 -15.59
C ILE A 28 7.76 12.55 -14.82
N LEU A 29 7.94 11.97 -13.62
CA LEU A 29 9.12 12.18 -12.79
C LEU A 29 10.17 11.11 -13.10
N ILE A 30 11.35 11.57 -13.53
CA ILE A 30 12.52 10.72 -13.81
C ILE A 30 13.59 11.07 -12.79
N VAL A 31 14.06 10.05 -12.06
CA VAL A 31 15.11 10.16 -11.06
C VAL A 31 16.38 9.56 -11.64
N ASN A 32 17.47 10.33 -11.65
CA ASN A 32 18.79 9.82 -11.99
C ASN A 32 19.52 9.41 -10.70
N ASN A 33 19.62 8.10 -10.48
CA ASN A 33 20.30 7.51 -9.34
C ASN A 33 21.81 7.33 -9.57
N THR A 34 22.37 7.99 -10.59
CA THR A 34 23.79 7.97 -10.90
C THR A 34 24.35 9.38 -10.96
N ASN A 35 25.67 9.49 -10.88
CA ASN A 35 26.40 10.74 -11.11
C ASN A 35 26.66 11.04 -12.60
N LYS A 36 26.06 10.30 -13.52
CA LYS A 36 26.24 10.48 -14.97
C LYS A 36 25.12 11.33 -15.53
N THR A 37 25.45 12.28 -16.40
CA THR A 37 24.44 13.07 -17.12
C THR A 37 23.77 12.22 -18.19
N PHE A 38 22.44 12.15 -18.15
CA PHE A 38 21.64 11.52 -19.20
C PHE A 38 20.94 12.57 -20.06
N ARG A 39 20.96 12.38 -21.38
CA ARG A 39 20.31 13.26 -22.35
C ARG A 39 19.15 12.53 -23.02
N LEU A 40 17.94 12.93 -22.69
CA LEU A 40 16.72 12.42 -23.31
C LEU A 40 16.42 13.24 -24.56
N LYS A 41 16.31 12.59 -25.71
CA LYS A 41 15.94 13.23 -26.97
C LYS A 41 14.42 13.19 -27.15
N ARG A 42 13.87 14.18 -27.86
CA ARG A 42 12.47 14.17 -28.27
C ARG A 42 12.16 12.88 -29.05
N GLY A 43 11.04 12.23 -28.71
CA GLY A 43 10.62 10.97 -29.31
C GLY A 43 11.26 9.72 -28.72
N CYS A 44 12.15 9.85 -27.73
CA CYS A 44 12.68 8.70 -27.01
C CYS A 44 11.57 8.05 -26.15
N VAL A 45 11.47 6.73 -26.23
CA VAL A 45 10.58 5.96 -25.36
C VAL A 45 11.17 5.96 -23.96
N ILE A 46 10.43 6.54 -23.00
CA ILE A 46 10.86 6.65 -21.60
C ILE A 46 10.30 5.54 -20.72
N GLY A 47 9.12 5.00 -21.04
CA GLY A 47 8.51 3.95 -20.24
C GLY A 47 7.25 3.36 -20.90
N ARG A 48 6.63 2.40 -20.22
CA ARG A 48 5.39 1.74 -20.65
C ARG A 48 4.25 2.13 -19.72
N VAL A 49 3.12 2.53 -20.30
CA VAL A 49 1.89 2.78 -19.57
C VAL A 49 1.06 1.51 -19.52
N LEU A 50 0.53 1.18 -18.34
CA LEU A 50 -0.38 0.05 -18.16
C LEU A 50 -1.78 0.58 -17.80
N PRO A 51 -2.84 0.14 -18.49
CA PRO A 51 -4.20 0.49 -18.12
C PRO A 51 -4.57 -0.17 -16.78
N LEU A 52 -5.17 0.61 -15.89
CA LEU A 52 -5.71 0.14 -14.62
C LEU A 52 -7.23 0.01 -14.75
N TYR A 53 -7.72 -1.21 -14.55
CA TYR A 53 -9.16 -1.50 -14.48
C TYR A 53 -9.58 -1.45 -13.01
N MET A 54 -10.58 -0.62 -12.69
CA MET A 54 -11.15 -0.57 -11.35
C MET A 54 -11.87 -1.89 -11.06
N ALA A 55 -11.38 -2.65 -10.09
CA ALA A 55 -12.13 -3.76 -9.52
C ALA A 55 -13.16 -3.17 -8.55
N TYR A 56 -14.44 -3.24 -8.92
CA TYR A 56 -15.52 -2.90 -7.99
C TYR A 56 -15.61 -4.02 -6.94
N VAL A 57 -15.41 -3.67 -5.68
CA VAL A 57 -15.72 -4.55 -4.55
C VAL A 57 -17.23 -4.56 -4.40
N ASN A 58 -17.90 -5.52 -5.04
CA ASN A 58 -19.36 -5.57 -5.11
C ASN A 58 -20.05 -6.04 -3.82
N SER A 59 -19.29 -6.50 -2.82
CA SER A 59 -19.81 -6.91 -1.51
C SER A 59 -18.65 -7.07 -0.54
N VAL A 60 -18.60 -6.22 0.49
CA VAL A 60 -17.91 -6.57 1.73
C VAL A 60 -18.90 -7.40 2.52
N SER A 61 -18.86 -8.71 2.38
CA SER A 61 -19.63 -9.55 3.29
C SER A 61 -18.96 -9.41 4.66
N ASP A 62 -19.64 -8.74 5.59
CA ASP A 62 -19.38 -8.82 7.02
C ASP A 62 -19.63 -10.27 7.48
N THR A 63 -18.73 -11.16 7.09
CA THR A 63 -18.46 -12.31 7.90
C THR A 63 -17.22 -11.94 8.68
N VAL A 64 -17.43 -11.37 9.86
CA VAL A 64 -16.57 -11.60 11.03
C VAL A 64 -16.60 -13.11 11.25
N ARG A 65 -15.88 -13.84 10.40
CA ARG A 65 -15.38 -15.14 10.78
C ARG A 65 -14.36 -14.78 11.83
N HIS A 66 -14.68 -15.04 13.09
CA HIS A 66 -13.64 -15.39 14.05
C HIS A 66 -12.84 -16.51 13.40
N THR A 67 -11.82 -16.15 12.62
CA THR A 67 -10.87 -17.11 12.11
C THR A 67 -10.13 -17.58 13.34
N PRO A 68 -10.23 -18.87 13.71
CA PRO A 68 -9.32 -19.40 14.71
C PRO A 68 -7.91 -19.10 14.20
N ILE A 69 -7.13 -18.44 15.06
CA ILE A 69 -5.71 -18.11 14.96
C ILE A 69 -5.07 -18.71 13.70
N PRO A 70 -4.72 -17.91 12.67
CA PRO A 70 -4.30 -18.45 11.39
C PRO A 70 -3.04 -19.29 11.59
N THR A 71 -3.22 -20.58 11.39
CA THR A 71 -2.17 -21.58 11.35
C THR A 71 -1.19 -21.18 10.24
N LYS A 72 0.11 -21.36 10.50
CA LYS A 72 1.34 -21.06 9.71
C LYS A 72 1.29 -20.96 8.17
N ARG A 73 0.25 -21.45 7.49
CA ARG A 73 0.13 -21.57 6.03
C ARG A 73 -0.11 -20.25 5.28
N VAL A 74 -0.69 -19.21 5.89
CA VAL A 74 -0.96 -17.93 5.19
C VAL A 74 0.30 -17.05 5.03
N LEU A 75 1.33 -17.28 5.85
CA LEU A 75 2.57 -16.50 5.82
C LEU A 75 3.45 -16.83 4.61
N GLU A 76 3.30 -18.02 4.03
CA GLU A 76 4.21 -18.48 2.96
C GLU A 76 3.86 -17.85 1.60
N ASP A 77 2.58 -17.49 1.39
CA ASP A 77 2.12 -16.86 0.15
C ASP A 77 2.36 -15.34 0.11
N LYS A 78 2.35 -14.64 1.25
CA LYS A 78 2.55 -13.17 1.31
C LYS A 78 3.92 -12.73 0.79
N PHE A 79 4.92 -13.61 0.88
CA PHE A 79 6.31 -13.30 0.54
C PHE A 79 6.78 -14.03 -0.73
N ALA A 80 5.88 -14.72 -1.43
CA ALA A 80 6.22 -15.47 -2.65
C ALA A 80 6.75 -14.55 -3.76
N THR A 81 6.24 -13.32 -3.83
CA THR A 81 6.60 -12.28 -4.82
C THR A 81 7.91 -11.55 -4.53
N LEU A 82 8.56 -11.80 -3.39
CA LEU A 82 9.82 -11.14 -3.05
C LEU A 82 10.94 -11.61 -3.99
N GLN A 83 11.57 -10.65 -4.68
CA GLN A 83 12.78 -10.88 -5.46
C GLN A 83 13.98 -10.85 -4.51
N VAL A 84 14.52 -12.03 -4.21
CA VAL A 84 15.64 -12.22 -3.27
C VAL A 84 16.61 -13.21 -3.89
N PRO A 85 17.93 -13.00 -3.80
CA PRO A 85 18.93 -14.00 -4.20
C PRO A 85 18.70 -15.34 -3.50
N ASP A 86 18.80 -16.45 -4.24
CA ASP A 86 18.39 -17.78 -3.77
C ASP A 86 19.08 -18.23 -2.46
N GLY A 87 20.32 -17.77 -2.22
CA GLY A 87 21.07 -18.10 -1.00
C GLY A 87 20.54 -17.43 0.28
N GLU A 88 19.91 -16.27 0.17
CA GLU A 88 19.48 -15.47 1.34
C GLU A 88 17.97 -15.56 1.60
N ARG A 89 17.21 -16.21 0.70
CA ARG A 89 15.76 -16.31 0.80
C ARG A 89 15.31 -16.95 2.12
N SER A 90 16.01 -17.99 2.57
CA SER A 90 15.72 -18.70 3.82
C SER A 90 15.93 -17.83 5.06
N ASN A 91 17.04 -17.07 5.10
CA ASN A 91 17.34 -16.15 6.19
C ASN A 91 16.31 -15.02 6.24
N LEU A 92 16.00 -14.42 5.08
CA LEU A 92 15.01 -13.35 4.99
C LEU A 92 13.62 -13.82 5.45
N LEU A 93 13.17 -14.99 4.98
CA LEU A 93 11.90 -15.58 5.42
C LEU A 93 11.86 -15.80 6.94
N SER A 94 12.97 -16.19 7.56
CA SER A 94 13.04 -16.37 9.01
C SER A 94 12.86 -15.04 9.76
N VAL A 95 13.47 -13.96 9.26
CA VAL A 95 13.36 -12.62 9.86
C VAL A 95 11.96 -12.04 9.68
N LEU A 96 11.37 -12.20 8.49
CA LEU A 96 10.01 -11.75 8.20
C LEU A 96 8.97 -12.51 9.01
N LYS A 97 9.14 -13.83 9.17
CA LYS A 97 8.27 -14.65 10.05
C LYS A 97 8.43 -14.25 11.52
N LYS A 98 9.65 -13.90 11.96
CA LYS A 98 9.91 -13.48 13.35
C LYS A 98 9.28 -12.13 13.69
N ASN A 99 9.24 -11.20 12.73
CA ASN A 99 8.76 -9.84 12.92
C ASN A 99 7.48 -9.56 12.12
N HIS A 100 6.63 -10.58 11.92
CA HIS A 100 5.44 -10.45 11.07
C HIS A 100 4.46 -9.39 11.61
N ASP A 101 4.44 -9.17 12.92
CA ASP A 101 3.66 -8.16 13.62
C ASP A 101 4.08 -6.71 13.29
N LEU A 102 5.30 -6.50 12.78
CA LEU A 102 5.79 -5.18 12.36
C LEU A 102 5.37 -4.79 10.95
N PHE A 103 4.93 -5.76 10.13
CA PHE A 103 4.63 -5.54 8.72
C PHE A 103 3.14 -5.75 8.43
N ALA A 104 2.47 -4.72 7.94
CA ALA A 104 1.13 -4.82 7.38
C ALA A 104 1.23 -4.97 5.85
N GLY A 105 0.55 -5.96 5.28
CA GLY A 105 0.50 -6.13 3.83
C GLY A 105 -0.49 -5.17 3.16
N ASN A 106 -1.55 -4.78 3.87
CA ASN A 106 -2.58 -3.84 3.44
C ASN A 106 -3.00 -2.95 4.63
N ASP A 107 -3.63 -1.81 4.36
CA ASP A 107 -4.10 -0.87 5.40
C ASP A 107 -5.04 -1.52 6.43
N THR A 108 -5.77 -2.56 6.03
CA THR A 108 -6.66 -3.34 6.91
C THR A 108 -5.92 -4.26 7.87
N GLU A 109 -4.64 -4.52 7.63
CA GLU A 109 -3.78 -5.36 8.46
C GLU A 109 -2.95 -4.54 9.46
N LEU A 110 -3.13 -3.20 9.49
CA LEU A 110 -2.57 -2.40 10.57
C LEU A 110 -3.17 -2.87 11.91
N GLY A 111 -2.32 -3.56 12.69
CA GLY A 111 -2.63 -3.99 14.03
C GLY A 111 -2.53 -2.86 15.06
N HIS A 112 -2.72 -3.22 16.32
CA HIS A 112 -2.51 -2.33 17.45
C HIS A 112 -1.16 -2.66 18.06
N THR A 113 -0.38 -1.65 18.43
CA THR A 113 0.87 -1.85 19.19
C THR A 113 0.71 -1.24 20.57
N ASP A 114 1.07 -1.99 21.61
CA ASP A 114 1.07 -1.51 22.99
C ASP A 114 2.27 -0.60 23.30
N THR A 115 3.12 -0.34 22.31
CA THR A 115 4.33 0.47 22.43
C THR A 115 4.03 1.92 22.80
N VAL A 116 2.91 2.47 22.32
CA VAL A 116 2.51 3.86 22.59
C VAL A 116 1.08 3.86 23.10
N LYS A 117 0.91 4.11 24.40
CA LYS A 117 -0.39 4.37 25.02
C LYS A 117 -0.50 5.87 25.27
N MET A 118 -1.46 6.52 24.64
CA MET A 118 -1.76 7.93 24.89
C MET A 118 -3.08 8.05 25.63
N THR A 119 -3.07 8.80 26.73
CA THR A 119 -4.29 9.22 27.41
C THR A 119 -4.74 10.53 26.78
N ILE A 120 -5.94 10.55 26.21
CA ILE A 120 -6.56 11.78 25.72
C ILE A 120 -7.13 12.51 26.93
N ASP A 121 -6.56 13.67 27.28
CA ASP A 121 -7.14 14.54 28.28
C ASP A 121 -8.34 15.28 27.68
N THR A 122 -9.54 14.83 28.03
CA THR A 122 -10.79 15.44 27.59
C THR A 122 -11.24 16.59 28.51
N GLY A 123 -10.50 16.92 29.57
CA GLY A 123 -10.93 17.91 30.56
C GLY A 123 -12.36 17.67 31.05
N GLU A 124 -13.18 18.73 31.03
CA GLU A 124 -14.61 18.71 31.39
C GLU A 124 -15.55 18.43 30.19
N HIS A 125 -15.01 18.00 29.04
CA HIS A 125 -15.86 17.74 27.88
C HIS A 125 -16.71 16.48 28.06
N PRO A 126 -18.02 16.54 27.72
CA PRO A 126 -18.88 15.37 27.81
C PRO A 126 -18.40 14.27 26.85
N PRO A 127 -18.57 12.98 27.21
CA PRO A 127 -18.18 11.87 26.35
C PRO A 127 -18.79 12.00 24.95
N ILE A 128 -17.99 11.78 23.91
CA ILE A 128 -18.45 11.81 22.50
C ILE A 128 -19.59 10.81 22.27
N LYS A 129 -19.59 9.68 22.99
CA LYS A 129 -20.63 8.65 22.91
C LYS A 129 -21.60 8.77 24.08
N GLN A 130 -22.60 9.62 23.94
CA GLN A 130 -23.75 9.65 24.85
C GLN A 130 -24.85 8.71 24.36
N ARG A 131 -25.60 8.10 25.29
CA ARG A 131 -26.81 7.36 24.93
C ARG A 131 -27.81 8.32 24.27
N PRO A 132 -28.58 7.90 23.24
CA PRO A 132 -29.69 8.68 22.73
C PRO A 132 -30.63 9.08 23.87
N PHE A 133 -31.18 10.30 23.82
CA PHE A 133 -32.18 10.74 24.79
C PHE A 133 -33.42 9.85 24.67
N PRO A 134 -34.01 9.38 25.79
CA PRO A 134 -35.27 8.67 25.76
C PRO A 134 -36.35 9.60 25.21
N TYR A 135 -37.14 9.09 24.25
CA TYR A 135 -38.31 9.78 23.73
C TYR A 135 -39.37 9.88 24.83
N PRO A 136 -40.06 11.03 25.01
CA PRO A 136 -41.16 11.13 25.97
C PRO A 136 -42.30 10.22 25.53
N ASN A 137 -42.65 9.22 26.35
CA ASN A 137 -43.89 8.49 26.16
C ASN A 137 -45.02 9.39 26.68
N GLU A 138 -45.88 9.87 25.78
CA GLU A 138 -47.20 10.46 26.11
C GLU A 138 -48.18 9.38 26.59
#